data_AF-A0A834VG67-F1
#
_entry.id   AF-A0A834VG67-F1
#
_cell.length_a   1.000
_cell.length_b   1.000
_cell.length_c   1.000
_cell.angle_alpha   90.00
_cell.angle_beta   90.00
_cell.angle_gamma   90.00
#
_symmetry.space_group_name_H-M   'P 1'
#
loop_
_entity.id
_entity.type
_entity.pdbx_description
1 polymer ?
#
loop_
_entity_poly.entity_id
_entity_poly.type
_entity_poly.pdbx_seq_one_letter_code
_entity_poly.pdbx_strand_id
1 'polypeptide(L)'
;MLDANQNCLQSIAKNESNLGADQLSCLIDLVQPETDENCKLYLQQMELIIFSDYRLINNQNNTIQCLQNHLDQLASVCHDEIIKISELQSNDIHLDKPLFLACRADHHPDMDDDCKKKMIEREMLISKDYKISRSLEQSCKHHIKSFECRKNAKGRKQIRLSQILLCLEGAHAKGLLIVPECKAEMLLHRRFLFENYKLTPDLVSYCHRDIERFCSNVEFGAKTLHCLMKNVRPNRRRGDAHLKQRISNECERQIEDLLKEVNIAEDWRVDPILQQACQSTVNELCSNIRPGDGRILSCLADHIESARMADDCREYLHQMQYFISRNFELDTEIYEACQSDALKYCHAKSSWNSNDFDPERGPTVIGCLYRYVYQLDFKIQLQPKCIFHIKRVMKNRAASVDLLPFIEIPCIQDLAKFCSSEQVEKKGYEMELVKELCVEEYENSNGKDSYEVIECLIKKKNHFRIKSNRKCHQAIEHYQKINSEDFHFDHRFKESCKMDIQKIAKIFAQNMMSSIVYQYWCIKMISNLIELLER
;
A
#
# COMPACT_ATOMS: atom_id res chain seq x y z
N MET A 1 17.12 -34.56 -43.18
CA MET A 1 16.94 -33.82 -41.92
C MET A 1 18.07 -32.82 -41.66
N LEU A 2 19.35 -33.21 -41.68
CA LEU A 2 20.48 -32.28 -41.45
C LEU A 2 20.62 -31.17 -42.51
N ASP A 3 20.26 -31.43 -43.77
CA ASP A 3 20.30 -30.41 -44.83
C ASP A 3 19.10 -29.43 -44.81
N ALA A 4 18.02 -29.76 -44.10
CA ALA A 4 16.78 -28.97 -44.14
C ALA A 4 16.81 -27.76 -43.18
N ASN A 5 17.79 -27.64 -42.28
CA ASN A 5 17.81 -26.56 -41.31
C ASN A 5 19.22 -26.22 -40.80
N GLN A 6 20.05 -25.70 -41.72
CA GLN A 6 21.34 -25.08 -41.38
C GLN A 6 21.21 -23.98 -40.30
N ASN A 7 20.05 -23.36 -40.14
CA ASN A 7 19.82 -22.27 -39.18
C ASN A 7 19.84 -22.71 -37.70
N CYS A 8 19.34 -23.92 -37.33
CA CYS A 8 19.46 -24.40 -35.93
C CYS A 8 20.90 -24.85 -35.62
N LEU A 9 21.59 -25.48 -36.57
CA LEU A 9 22.98 -25.91 -36.38
C LEU A 9 23.95 -24.71 -36.31
N GLN A 10 23.65 -23.61 -37.01
CA GLN A 10 24.43 -22.37 -36.96
C GLN A 10 24.24 -21.56 -35.66
N SER A 11 23.10 -21.69 -34.97
CA SER A 11 22.91 -21.04 -33.65
C SER A 11 23.67 -21.76 -32.53
N ILE A 12 23.78 -23.09 -32.64
CA ILE A 12 24.49 -23.94 -31.66
C ILE A 12 26.02 -23.81 -31.78
N ALA A 13 26.54 -23.54 -32.98
CA ALA A 13 27.99 -23.37 -33.23
C ALA A 13 28.64 -22.15 -32.52
N LYS A 14 27.88 -21.32 -31.80
CA LYS A 14 28.39 -20.14 -31.08
C LYS A 14 28.65 -20.36 -29.58
N ASN A 15 28.19 -21.46 -28.99
CA ASN A 15 28.41 -21.79 -27.57
C ASN A 15 29.14 -23.13 -27.46
N GLU A 16 30.41 -23.11 -27.05
CA GLU A 16 31.28 -24.31 -26.98
C GLU A 16 31.01 -25.20 -25.76
N SER A 17 30.27 -24.73 -24.76
CA SER A 17 29.92 -25.52 -23.57
C SER A 17 28.53 -26.15 -23.73
N ASN A 18 28.47 -27.45 -24.06
CA ASN A 18 27.27 -28.30 -24.24
C ASN A 18 26.66 -28.43 -25.64
N LEU A 19 27.50 -28.30 -26.68
CA LEU A 19 27.13 -28.50 -28.09
C LEU A 19 26.27 -29.77 -28.35
N GLY A 20 26.54 -30.88 -27.66
CA GLY A 20 25.82 -32.14 -27.86
C GLY A 20 24.42 -32.20 -27.24
N ALA A 21 24.18 -31.51 -26.12
CA ALA A 21 22.87 -31.50 -25.45
C ALA A 21 21.90 -30.54 -26.16
N ASP A 22 22.39 -29.38 -26.59
CA ASP A 22 21.60 -28.38 -27.31
C ASP A 22 21.21 -28.89 -28.71
N GLN A 23 22.11 -29.62 -29.39
CA GLN A 23 21.82 -30.30 -30.65
C GLN A 23 20.71 -31.34 -30.50
N LEU A 24 20.72 -32.12 -29.42
CA LEU A 24 19.72 -33.14 -29.21
C LEU A 24 18.37 -32.57 -28.79
N SER A 25 18.33 -31.51 -27.96
CA SER A 25 17.08 -30.81 -27.63
C SER A 25 16.42 -30.23 -28.89
N CYS A 26 17.18 -29.57 -29.77
CA CYS A 26 16.65 -29.07 -31.05
C CYS A 26 16.14 -30.24 -31.93
N LEU A 27 16.81 -31.39 -31.93
CA LEU A 27 16.38 -32.57 -32.70
C LEU A 27 15.09 -33.21 -32.16
N ILE A 28 14.87 -33.18 -30.84
CA ILE A 28 13.64 -33.68 -30.20
C ILE A 28 12.45 -32.75 -30.48
N ASP A 29 12.65 -31.43 -30.39
CA ASP A 29 11.60 -30.43 -30.65
C ASP A 29 11.15 -30.38 -32.12
N LEU A 30 11.99 -30.89 -33.05
CA LEU A 30 11.73 -30.94 -34.48
C LEU A 30 11.15 -32.28 -34.99
N VAL A 31 10.82 -33.21 -34.09
CA VAL A 31 10.22 -34.50 -34.47
C VAL A 31 8.81 -34.29 -35.02
N GLN A 32 8.65 -34.46 -36.34
CA GLN A 32 7.37 -34.39 -37.03
C GLN A 32 6.74 -35.78 -37.25
N PRO A 33 5.43 -35.88 -37.57
CA PRO A 33 4.74 -37.15 -37.79
C PRO A 33 5.40 -38.02 -38.87
N GLU A 34 5.99 -37.40 -39.91
CA GLU A 34 6.65 -38.09 -41.02
C GLU A 34 8.10 -38.55 -40.70
N THR A 35 8.59 -38.30 -39.48
CA THR A 35 9.92 -38.73 -39.04
C THR A 35 9.99 -40.26 -38.98
N ASP A 36 11.10 -40.83 -39.43
CA ASP A 36 11.35 -42.28 -39.42
C ASP A 36 11.13 -42.90 -38.02
N GLU A 37 10.39 -44.01 -37.96
CA GLU A 37 10.01 -44.67 -36.70
C GLU A 37 11.22 -45.15 -35.88
N ASN A 38 12.28 -45.64 -36.52
CA ASN A 38 13.48 -46.06 -35.80
C ASN A 38 14.24 -44.84 -35.26
N CYS A 39 14.22 -43.72 -35.99
CA CYS A 39 14.77 -42.45 -35.53
C CYS A 39 13.98 -41.88 -34.35
N LYS A 40 12.64 -41.93 -34.39
CA LYS A 40 11.78 -41.56 -33.25
C LYS A 40 12.08 -42.41 -32.02
N LEU A 41 12.15 -43.74 -32.19
CA LEU A 41 12.48 -44.67 -31.10
C LEU A 41 13.86 -44.40 -30.53
N TYR A 42 14.85 -44.12 -31.38
CA TYR A 42 16.21 -43.79 -30.94
C TYR A 42 16.29 -42.45 -30.22
N LEU A 43 15.60 -41.41 -30.70
CA LEU A 43 15.51 -40.11 -30.03
C LEU A 43 14.79 -40.22 -28.69
N GLN A 44 13.71 -41.00 -28.59
CA GLN A 44 13.03 -41.31 -27.33
C GLN A 44 13.91 -42.10 -26.37
N GLN A 45 14.73 -43.04 -26.86
CA GLN A 45 15.69 -43.76 -26.04
C GLN A 45 16.85 -42.87 -25.58
N MET A 46 17.36 -42.00 -26.44
CA MET A 46 18.38 -41.00 -26.11
C MET A 46 17.84 -39.97 -25.11
N GLU A 47 16.59 -39.52 -25.28
CA GLU A 47 15.84 -38.71 -24.32
C GLU A 47 15.79 -39.42 -22.96
N LEU A 48 15.41 -40.70 -22.92
CA LEU A 48 15.38 -41.49 -21.69
C LEU A 48 16.75 -41.75 -21.07
N ILE A 49 17.83 -41.84 -21.86
CA ILE A 49 19.20 -42.07 -21.37
C ILE A 49 19.84 -40.78 -20.86
N ILE A 50 19.70 -39.67 -21.57
CA ILE A 50 20.17 -38.34 -21.10
C ILE A 50 19.32 -37.87 -19.91
N PHE A 51 18.04 -38.23 -19.91
CA PHE A 51 17.18 -38.10 -18.75
C PHE A 51 17.20 -39.34 -17.83
N SER A 52 18.17 -40.24 -17.93
CA SER A 52 18.44 -41.23 -16.87
C SER A 52 19.34 -40.62 -15.79
N ASP A 53 20.25 -39.71 -16.18
CA ASP A 53 20.88 -38.73 -15.29
C ASP A 53 19.83 -37.78 -14.67
N TYR A 54 18.62 -37.68 -15.23
CA TYR A 54 17.50 -37.00 -14.59
C TYR A 54 17.12 -37.64 -13.27
N ARG A 55 17.26 -38.95 -13.02
CA ARG A 55 16.97 -39.51 -11.68
C ARG A 55 18.04 -39.10 -10.66
N LEU A 56 19.30 -38.98 -11.09
CA LEU A 56 20.40 -38.45 -10.27
C LEU A 56 20.23 -36.94 -10.01
N ILE A 57 19.90 -36.16 -11.03
CA ILE A 57 19.63 -34.71 -10.95
C ILE A 57 18.31 -34.42 -10.21
N ASN A 58 17.28 -35.25 -10.34
CA ASN A 58 15.99 -35.07 -9.65
C ASN A 58 16.12 -35.41 -8.15
N ASN A 59 16.91 -36.44 -7.79
CA ASN A 59 17.28 -36.69 -6.39
C ASN A 59 18.14 -35.55 -5.81
N GLN A 60 19.08 -35.01 -6.59
CA GLN A 60 19.86 -33.83 -6.20
C GLN A 60 18.99 -32.57 -6.08
N ASN A 61 18.06 -32.33 -7.00
CA ASN A 61 17.15 -31.17 -6.97
C ASN A 61 16.17 -31.25 -5.79
N ASN A 62 15.63 -32.43 -5.49
CA ASN A 62 14.80 -32.63 -4.30
C ASN A 62 15.62 -32.39 -3.01
N THR A 63 16.90 -32.77 -3.03
CA THR A 63 17.81 -32.50 -1.91
C THR A 63 18.09 -31.00 -1.78
N ILE A 64 18.40 -30.30 -2.87
CA ILE A 64 18.62 -28.85 -2.89
C ILE A 64 17.35 -28.11 -2.45
N GLN A 65 16.17 -28.49 -2.96
CA GLN A 65 14.89 -27.91 -2.56
C GLN A 65 14.62 -28.12 -1.07
N CYS A 66 14.91 -29.32 -0.54
CA CYS A 66 14.82 -29.58 0.89
C CYS A 66 15.75 -28.66 1.70
N LEU A 67 17.01 -28.54 1.28
CA LEU A 67 17.97 -27.64 1.91
C LEU A 67 17.54 -26.17 1.82
N GLN A 68 16.98 -25.73 0.70
CA GLN A 68 16.41 -24.40 0.49
C GLN A 68 15.24 -24.11 1.45
N ASN A 69 14.34 -25.07 1.66
CA ASN A 69 13.22 -24.93 2.59
C ASN A 69 13.69 -24.80 4.06
N HIS A 70 14.83 -25.41 4.38
CA HIS A 70 15.42 -25.43 5.72
C HIS A 70 16.65 -24.52 5.88
N LEU A 71 16.79 -23.46 5.05
CA LEU A 71 17.95 -22.54 5.05
C LEU A 71 18.39 -22.09 6.45
N ASP A 72 17.43 -21.74 7.31
CA ASP A 72 17.68 -21.22 8.66
C ASP A 72 18.27 -22.25 9.63
N GLN A 73 18.17 -23.54 9.29
CA GLN A 73 18.64 -24.68 10.10
C GLN A 73 19.98 -25.24 9.58
N LEU A 74 20.50 -24.71 8.47
CA LEU A 74 21.72 -25.22 7.84
C LEU A 74 22.99 -24.72 8.56
N ALA A 75 24.02 -25.57 8.58
CA ALA A 75 25.36 -25.17 8.99
C ALA A 75 25.91 -24.08 8.05
N SER A 76 26.72 -23.16 8.59
CA SER A 76 27.12 -21.94 7.88
C SER A 76 27.79 -22.14 6.52
N VAL A 77 28.52 -23.24 6.32
CA VAL A 77 29.15 -23.56 5.02
C VAL A 77 28.12 -24.07 4.02
N CYS A 78 27.25 -24.98 4.45
CA CYS A 78 26.17 -25.52 3.62
C CYS A 78 25.19 -24.42 3.21
N HIS A 79 24.83 -23.55 4.16
CA HIS A 79 24.02 -22.37 3.90
C HIS A 79 24.57 -21.52 2.75
N ASP A 80 25.85 -21.14 2.83
CA ASP A 80 26.47 -20.25 1.84
C ASP A 80 26.53 -20.89 0.43
N GLU A 81 26.77 -22.20 0.35
CA GLU A 81 26.73 -22.92 -0.94
C GLU A 81 25.31 -23.02 -1.51
N ILE A 82 24.29 -23.24 -0.67
CA ILE A 82 22.89 -23.28 -1.13
C ILE A 82 22.42 -21.91 -1.61
N ILE A 83 22.82 -20.82 -0.96
CA ILE A 83 22.58 -19.46 -1.46
C ILE A 83 23.22 -19.29 -2.83
N LYS A 84 24.50 -19.67 -2.99
CA LYS A 84 25.22 -19.55 -4.26
C LYS A 84 24.58 -20.37 -5.40
N ILE A 85 24.09 -21.57 -5.10
CA ILE A 85 23.31 -22.37 -6.06
C ILE A 85 22.03 -21.62 -6.43
N SER A 86 21.31 -21.08 -5.45
CA SER A 86 20.06 -20.33 -5.69
C SER A 86 20.29 -19.04 -6.50
N GLU A 87 21.44 -18.37 -6.30
CA GLU A 87 21.89 -17.23 -7.12
C GLU A 87 22.15 -17.63 -8.58
N LEU A 88 22.75 -18.80 -8.81
CA LEU A 88 22.99 -19.32 -10.16
C LEU A 88 21.67 -19.67 -10.86
N GLN A 89 20.74 -20.30 -10.13
CA GLN A 89 19.39 -20.63 -10.59
C GLN A 89 18.56 -19.39 -10.92
N SER A 90 18.82 -18.25 -10.28
CA SER A 90 18.12 -16.98 -10.56
C SER A 90 18.31 -16.44 -11.99
N ASN A 91 19.31 -16.92 -12.72
CA ASN A 91 19.75 -16.33 -13.99
C ASN A 91 18.98 -16.79 -15.18
N ASP A 92 18.55 -18.03 -15.08
CA ASP A 92 18.00 -18.78 -16.14
C ASP A 92 17.05 -19.76 -15.48
N ILE A 93 15.78 -19.62 -15.80
CA ILE A 93 14.73 -20.48 -15.29
C ILE A 93 15.05 -21.95 -15.59
N HIS A 94 15.74 -22.27 -16.69
CA HIS A 94 16.16 -23.63 -17.03
C HIS A 94 17.12 -24.26 -16.01
N LEU A 95 17.87 -23.44 -15.27
CA LEU A 95 18.73 -23.89 -14.17
C LEU A 95 17.94 -24.16 -12.89
N ASP A 96 16.80 -23.49 -12.70
CA ASP A 96 15.80 -23.83 -11.69
C ASP A 96 14.85 -24.89 -12.25
N LYS A 97 15.36 -26.10 -12.44
CA LYS A 97 14.64 -27.19 -13.10
C LYS A 97 13.26 -27.48 -12.50
N PRO A 98 13.05 -27.50 -11.16
CA PRO A 98 11.71 -27.64 -10.58
C PRO A 98 10.76 -26.51 -11.03
N LEU A 99 11.21 -25.25 -10.98
CA LEU A 99 10.41 -24.10 -11.43
C LEU A 99 10.15 -24.16 -12.94
N PHE A 100 11.17 -24.45 -13.74
CA PHE A 100 11.05 -24.61 -15.19
C PHE A 100 10.03 -25.68 -15.56
N LEU A 101 10.10 -26.86 -14.94
CA LEU A 101 9.17 -27.94 -15.26
C LEU A 101 7.73 -27.60 -14.91
N ALA A 102 7.51 -26.93 -13.76
CA ALA A 102 6.20 -26.48 -13.34
C ALA A 102 5.63 -25.41 -14.29
N CYS A 103 6.47 -24.50 -14.79
CA CYS A 103 6.02 -23.37 -15.60
C CYS A 103 6.15 -23.55 -17.14
N ARG A 104 6.77 -24.64 -17.62
CA ARG A 104 7.04 -24.86 -19.07
C ARG A 104 5.78 -25.06 -19.91
N ALA A 105 4.69 -25.53 -19.31
CA ALA A 105 3.44 -25.82 -20.03
C ALA A 105 2.52 -24.59 -20.21
N ASP A 106 2.85 -23.47 -19.56
CA ASP A 106 1.96 -22.32 -19.42
C ASP A 106 2.05 -21.36 -20.62
N HIS A 107 1.52 -21.80 -21.77
CA HIS A 107 1.11 -20.91 -22.87
C HIS A 107 -0.36 -20.45 -22.73
N HIS A 108 -1.03 -20.76 -21.61
CA HIS A 108 -2.42 -20.42 -21.35
C HIS A 108 -2.52 -19.08 -20.57
N PRO A 109 -3.61 -18.29 -20.72
CA PRO A 109 -3.77 -17.02 -20.00
C PRO A 109 -3.78 -17.12 -18.48
N ASP A 110 -4.08 -18.31 -17.95
CA ASP A 110 -4.09 -18.60 -16.52
C ASP A 110 -2.97 -19.59 -16.20
N MET A 111 -1.98 -19.13 -15.44
CA MET A 111 -0.83 -19.90 -14.96
C MET A 111 -1.28 -21.11 -14.14
N ASP A 112 -0.64 -22.27 -14.32
CA ASP A 112 -0.95 -23.49 -13.58
C ASP A 112 -0.68 -23.32 -12.08
N ASP A 113 -1.44 -24.02 -11.23
CA ASP A 113 -1.32 -23.90 -9.79
C ASP A 113 0.03 -24.45 -9.27
N ASP A 114 0.65 -25.41 -9.98
CA ASP A 114 2.00 -25.87 -9.65
C ASP A 114 3.06 -24.81 -9.96
N CYS A 115 2.95 -24.12 -11.11
CA CYS A 115 3.83 -22.99 -11.45
C CYS A 115 3.71 -21.86 -10.42
N LYS A 116 2.48 -21.44 -10.07
CA LYS A 116 2.25 -20.41 -9.03
C LYS A 116 2.90 -20.80 -7.70
N LYS A 117 2.74 -22.05 -7.29
CA LYS A 117 3.33 -22.57 -6.05
C LYS A 117 4.87 -22.49 -6.10
N LYS A 118 5.48 -22.89 -7.20
CA LYS A 118 6.94 -22.84 -7.37
C LYS A 118 7.49 -21.41 -7.43
N MET A 119 6.75 -20.48 -8.02
CA MET A 119 7.10 -19.06 -7.97
C MET A 119 7.08 -18.52 -6.54
N ILE A 120 6.05 -18.84 -5.75
CA ILE A 120 5.98 -18.42 -4.35
C ILE A 120 7.13 -19.03 -3.52
N GLU A 121 7.46 -20.31 -3.71
CA GLU A 121 8.62 -20.94 -3.07
C GLU A 121 9.92 -20.19 -3.41
N ARG A 122 10.10 -19.80 -4.68
CA ARG A 122 11.25 -19.01 -5.14
C ARG A 122 11.30 -17.63 -4.49
N GLU A 123 10.18 -16.92 -4.40
CA GLU A 123 10.05 -15.60 -3.77
C GLU A 123 10.32 -15.66 -2.27
N MET A 124 9.90 -16.72 -1.58
CA MET A 124 10.22 -16.94 -0.17
C MET A 124 11.73 -17.02 0.05
N LEU A 125 12.47 -17.68 -0.84
CA LEU A 125 13.94 -17.71 -0.76
C LEU A 125 14.52 -16.30 -0.92
N ILE A 126 14.04 -15.53 -1.90
CA ILE A 126 14.50 -14.15 -2.14
C ILE A 126 14.22 -13.26 -0.91
N SER A 127 13.05 -13.40 -0.28
CA SER A 127 12.71 -12.66 0.95
C SER A 127 13.71 -12.94 2.09
N LYS A 128 14.14 -14.21 2.24
CA LYS A 128 15.13 -14.63 3.24
C LYS A 128 16.52 -14.06 2.99
N ASP A 129 16.99 -14.07 1.73
CA ASP A 129 18.25 -13.45 1.35
C ASP A 129 18.17 -12.76 -0.02
N TYR A 130 18.38 -11.44 -0.02
CA TYR A 130 18.23 -10.62 -1.23
C TYR A 130 19.19 -11.02 -2.37
N LYS A 131 20.36 -11.62 -2.05
CA LYS A 131 21.35 -11.96 -3.07
C LYS A 131 20.82 -12.96 -4.08
N ILE A 132 19.89 -13.80 -3.62
CA ILE A 132 19.23 -14.81 -4.44
C ILE A 132 18.48 -14.15 -5.62
N SER A 133 18.04 -12.89 -5.50
CA SER A 133 17.59 -12.10 -6.66
C SER A 133 18.79 -11.47 -7.35
N ARG A 134 19.28 -12.09 -8.43
CA ARG A 134 20.46 -11.55 -9.12
C ARG A 134 20.16 -10.25 -9.87
N SER A 135 18.95 -10.07 -10.41
CA SER A 135 18.56 -8.82 -11.08
C SER A 135 18.65 -7.63 -10.11
N LEU A 136 18.16 -7.79 -8.89
CA LEU A 136 18.30 -6.81 -7.82
C LEU A 136 19.76 -6.65 -7.37
N GLU A 137 20.48 -7.74 -7.13
CA GLU A 137 21.89 -7.67 -6.70
C GLU A 137 22.73 -6.89 -7.70
N GLN A 138 22.54 -7.14 -9.00
CA GLN A 138 23.27 -6.48 -10.08
C GLN A 138 22.88 -5.02 -10.22
N SER A 139 21.59 -4.72 -10.33
CA SER A 139 21.09 -3.36 -10.57
C SER A 139 21.36 -2.45 -9.38
N CYS A 140 21.29 -2.96 -8.16
CA CYS A 140 21.51 -2.20 -6.93
C CYS A 140 22.92 -2.34 -6.34
N LYS A 141 23.83 -3.09 -6.97
CA LYS A 141 25.16 -3.43 -6.43
C LYS A 141 25.94 -2.23 -5.92
N HIS A 142 25.99 -1.17 -6.74
CA HIS A 142 26.72 0.05 -6.43
C HIS A 142 26.13 0.73 -5.19
N HIS A 143 24.81 0.92 -5.16
CA HIS A 143 24.08 1.56 -4.06
C HIS A 143 24.18 0.78 -2.75
N ILE A 144 24.03 -0.55 -2.79
CA ILE A 144 24.13 -1.42 -1.61
C ILE A 144 25.53 -1.29 -0.96
N LYS A 145 26.57 -1.15 -1.78
CA LYS A 145 27.94 -0.96 -1.30
C LYS A 145 28.18 0.47 -0.81
N SER A 146 27.78 1.48 -1.57
CA SER A 146 28.04 2.89 -1.26
C SER A 146 27.26 3.39 -0.05
N PHE A 147 26.02 2.91 0.13
CA PHE A 147 25.16 3.24 1.27
C PHE A 147 25.34 2.27 2.44
N GLU A 148 26.25 1.30 2.28
CA GLU A 148 26.70 0.43 3.36
C GLU A 148 25.59 -0.40 3.99
N CYS A 149 24.59 -0.81 3.20
CA CYS A 149 23.39 -1.53 3.66
C CYS A 149 23.67 -2.87 4.36
N ARG A 150 24.90 -3.39 4.20
CA ARG A 150 25.36 -4.63 4.83
C ARG A 150 25.95 -4.43 6.23
N LYS A 151 26.21 -3.20 6.69
CA LYS A 151 26.97 -2.94 7.94
C LYS A 151 26.27 -3.35 9.24
N ASN A 152 24.94 -3.36 9.27
CA ASN A 152 24.17 -3.75 10.46
C ASN A 152 24.14 -5.27 10.68
N ALA A 153 24.70 -6.07 9.77
CA ALA A 153 24.78 -7.52 9.87
C ALA A 153 26.00 -7.98 10.72
N LYS A 154 26.24 -7.36 11.89
CA LYS A 154 27.32 -7.77 12.81
C LYS A 154 27.10 -9.22 13.28
N GLY A 155 27.71 -10.18 12.58
CA GLY A 155 27.68 -11.60 12.89
C GLY A 155 26.54 -12.42 12.26
N ARG A 156 25.60 -11.79 11.52
CA ARG A 156 24.55 -12.51 10.76
C ARG A 156 24.98 -12.60 9.28
N LYS A 157 25.06 -13.81 8.72
CA LYS A 157 25.46 -14.02 7.31
C LYS A 157 24.32 -13.71 6.32
N GLN A 158 23.08 -13.93 6.72
CA GLN A 158 21.88 -13.66 5.92
C GLN A 158 21.47 -12.20 6.05
N ILE A 159 21.13 -11.58 4.91
CA ILE A 159 20.57 -10.23 4.86
C ILE A 159 19.23 -10.33 4.15
N ARG A 160 18.14 -10.05 4.88
CA ARG A 160 16.79 -10.10 4.32
C ARG A 160 16.61 -9.06 3.21
N LEU A 161 15.73 -9.36 2.25
CA LEU A 161 15.35 -8.43 1.18
C LEU A 161 14.87 -7.09 1.74
N SER A 162 13.96 -7.12 2.72
CA SER A 162 13.40 -5.91 3.30
C SER A 162 14.41 -5.02 3.98
N GLN A 163 15.47 -5.58 4.57
CA GLN A 163 16.56 -4.78 5.13
C GLN A 163 17.31 -3.99 4.05
N ILE A 164 17.51 -4.57 2.85
CA ILE A 164 18.13 -3.88 1.73
C ILE A 164 17.20 -2.80 1.18
N LEU A 165 15.92 -3.12 0.95
CA LEU A 165 14.92 -2.16 0.47
C LEU A 165 14.82 -0.94 1.39
N LEU A 166 14.65 -1.16 2.71
CA LEU A 166 14.60 -0.10 3.72
C LEU A 166 15.88 0.74 3.78
N CYS A 167 17.05 0.12 3.58
CA CYS A 167 18.31 0.87 3.55
C CYS A 167 18.42 1.79 2.32
N LEU A 168 18.08 1.26 1.14
CA LEU A 168 18.08 2.02 -0.10
C LEU A 168 17.06 3.16 -0.03
N GLU A 169 15.89 2.92 0.53
CA GLU A 169 14.87 3.93 0.83
C GLU A 169 15.38 5.02 1.76
N GLY A 170 15.97 4.64 2.89
CA GLY A 170 16.54 5.59 3.84
C GLY A 170 17.68 6.42 3.23
N ALA A 171 18.39 5.89 2.23
CA ALA A 171 19.35 6.66 1.44
C ALA A 171 18.64 7.62 0.47
N HIS A 172 17.59 7.15 -0.20
CA HIS A 172 16.80 7.97 -1.12
C HIS A 172 16.16 9.17 -0.42
N ALA A 173 15.53 8.96 0.74
CA ALA A 173 14.92 10.00 1.56
C ALA A 173 15.93 11.06 2.04
N LYS A 174 17.22 10.71 2.13
CA LYS A 174 18.32 11.66 2.42
C LYS A 174 18.79 12.44 1.19
N GLY A 175 18.12 12.30 0.05
CA GLY A 175 18.46 12.94 -1.21
C GLY A 175 19.59 12.24 -1.98
N LEU A 176 19.99 11.02 -1.58
CA LEU A 176 20.97 10.25 -2.34
C LEU A 176 20.29 9.67 -3.59
N LEU A 177 21.00 9.76 -4.72
CA LEU A 177 20.49 9.30 -6.01
C LEU A 177 20.58 7.78 -6.11
N ILE A 178 19.50 7.16 -6.59
CA ILE A 178 19.43 5.75 -6.96
C ILE A 178 19.11 5.67 -8.43
N VAL A 179 19.90 4.90 -9.18
CA VAL A 179 19.70 4.73 -10.62
C VAL A 179 18.34 4.10 -10.94
N PRO A 180 17.72 4.44 -12.09
CA PRO A 180 16.38 3.98 -12.46
C PRO A 180 16.22 2.45 -12.46
N GLU A 181 17.25 1.72 -12.90
CA GLU A 181 17.22 0.25 -12.98
C GLU A 181 17.10 -0.36 -11.59
N CYS A 182 17.85 0.14 -10.61
CA CYS A 182 17.72 -0.29 -9.22
C CYS A 182 16.34 0.07 -8.63
N LYS A 183 15.82 1.26 -8.95
CA LYS A 183 14.46 1.65 -8.51
C LYS A 183 13.38 0.73 -9.09
N ALA A 184 13.53 0.29 -10.33
CA ALA A 184 12.61 -0.65 -10.97
C ALA A 184 12.62 -2.01 -10.26
N GLU A 185 13.81 -2.54 -9.95
CA GLU A 185 13.95 -3.79 -9.18
C GLU A 185 13.39 -3.65 -7.75
N MET A 186 13.60 -2.50 -7.10
CA MET A 186 12.99 -2.22 -5.78
C MET A 186 11.46 -2.25 -5.85
N LEU A 187 10.86 -1.59 -6.85
CA LEU A 187 9.42 -1.57 -7.05
C LEU A 187 8.85 -2.99 -7.30
N LEU A 188 9.52 -3.76 -8.16
CA LEU A 188 9.15 -5.14 -8.47
C LEU A 188 9.15 -6.02 -7.22
N HIS A 189 10.18 -5.91 -6.38
CA HIS A 189 10.27 -6.68 -5.14
C HIS A 189 9.27 -6.24 -4.07
N ARG A 190 8.96 -4.94 -3.96
CA ARG A 190 7.88 -4.45 -3.09
C ARG A 190 6.52 -4.98 -3.53
N ARG A 191 6.28 -5.01 -4.85
CA ARG A 191 5.04 -5.57 -5.42
C ARG A 191 4.89 -7.05 -5.09
N PHE A 192 5.95 -7.86 -5.20
CA PHE A 192 5.88 -9.28 -4.79
C PHE A 192 5.58 -9.45 -3.30
N LEU A 193 6.20 -8.65 -2.43
CA LEU A 193 5.91 -8.67 -0.99
C LEU A 193 4.44 -8.32 -0.69
N PHE A 194 3.85 -7.38 -1.44
CA PHE A 194 2.44 -7.00 -1.28
C PHE A 194 1.48 -8.03 -1.88
N GLU A 195 1.75 -8.50 -3.10
CA GLU A 195 0.93 -9.49 -3.79
C GLU A 195 0.89 -10.80 -3.01
N ASN A 196 2.01 -11.25 -2.45
CA ASN A 196 2.10 -12.52 -1.76
C ASN A 196 2.30 -12.31 -0.26
N TYR A 197 1.19 -12.09 0.45
CA TYR A 197 1.16 -11.94 1.91
C TYR A 197 1.82 -13.11 2.68
N LYS A 198 1.96 -14.29 2.04
CA LYS A 198 2.68 -15.46 2.58
C LYS A 198 4.19 -15.24 2.73
N LEU A 199 4.75 -14.25 2.06
CA LEU A 199 6.15 -13.83 2.19
C LEU A 199 6.44 -13.12 3.51
N THR A 200 5.38 -12.77 4.27
CA THR A 200 5.44 -12.14 5.58
C THR A 200 4.88 -13.13 6.63
N PRO A 201 5.73 -13.97 7.25
CA PRO A 201 5.28 -15.05 8.14
C PRO A 201 4.45 -14.57 9.33
N ASP A 202 4.77 -13.39 9.86
CA ASP A 202 4.05 -12.81 10.98
C ASP A 202 2.60 -12.47 10.57
N LEU A 203 2.39 -11.91 9.38
CA LEU A 203 1.05 -11.66 8.83
C LEU A 203 0.25 -12.96 8.74
N VAL A 204 0.83 -14.04 8.19
CA VAL A 204 0.17 -15.35 8.11
C VAL A 204 -0.21 -15.85 9.50
N SER A 205 0.71 -15.76 10.47
CA SER A 205 0.51 -16.27 11.83
C SER A 205 -0.60 -15.52 12.58
N TYR A 206 -0.58 -14.19 12.55
CA TYR A 206 -1.52 -13.36 13.29
C TYR A 206 -2.86 -13.17 12.58
N CYS A 207 -2.90 -13.20 11.24
CA CYS A 207 -4.13 -13.06 10.47
C CYS A 207 -4.81 -14.39 10.13
N HIS A 208 -4.23 -15.55 10.45
CA HIS A 208 -4.78 -16.86 10.04
C HIS A 208 -6.28 -17.01 10.34
N ARG A 209 -6.71 -16.72 11.57
CA ARG A 209 -8.11 -16.82 11.99
C ARG A 209 -9.02 -15.81 11.30
N ASP A 210 -8.50 -14.61 11.03
CA ASP A 210 -9.25 -13.57 10.34
C ASP A 210 -9.42 -13.91 8.85
N ILE A 211 -8.39 -14.46 8.22
CA ILE A 211 -8.44 -14.94 6.83
C ILE A 211 -9.50 -16.04 6.68
N GLU A 212 -9.47 -17.06 7.54
CA GLU A 212 -10.46 -18.15 7.52
C GLU A 212 -11.89 -17.64 7.70
N ARG A 213 -12.05 -16.62 8.54
CA ARG A 213 -13.35 -16.09 8.90
C ARG A 213 -13.95 -15.14 7.88
N PHE A 214 -13.13 -14.24 7.34
CA PHE A 214 -13.59 -13.12 6.51
C PHE A 214 -13.30 -13.34 5.02
N CYS A 215 -12.29 -14.14 4.67
CA CYS A 215 -11.71 -14.21 3.33
C CYS A 215 -11.60 -15.64 2.78
N SER A 216 -12.36 -16.60 3.31
CA SER A 216 -12.31 -18.02 2.91
C SER A 216 -12.62 -18.28 1.42
N ASN A 217 -13.37 -17.40 0.76
CA ASN A 217 -13.77 -17.52 -0.64
C ASN A 217 -13.03 -16.54 -1.58
N VAL A 218 -11.92 -15.95 -1.13
CA VAL A 218 -11.17 -14.96 -1.91
C VAL A 218 -9.98 -15.63 -2.57
N GLU A 219 -9.75 -15.31 -3.84
CA GLU A 219 -8.56 -15.74 -4.56
C GLU A 219 -7.27 -15.33 -3.84
N PHE A 220 -6.22 -16.14 -4.01
CA PHE A 220 -4.94 -15.94 -3.37
C PHE A 220 -4.27 -14.61 -3.79
N GLY A 221 -3.44 -14.09 -2.90
CA GLY A 221 -2.56 -12.96 -3.15
C GLY A 221 -3.13 -11.60 -2.70
N ALA A 222 -2.94 -10.55 -3.50
CA ALA A 222 -3.33 -9.17 -3.16
C ALA A 222 -4.83 -9.04 -2.81
N LYS A 223 -5.70 -9.84 -3.45
CA LYS A 223 -7.14 -9.86 -3.17
C LYS A 223 -7.45 -10.25 -1.72
N THR A 224 -6.69 -11.18 -1.14
CA THR A 224 -6.84 -11.56 0.28
C THR A 224 -6.48 -10.39 1.19
N LEU A 225 -5.42 -9.64 0.86
CA LEU A 225 -5.00 -8.48 1.63
C LEU A 225 -6.07 -7.37 1.59
N HIS A 226 -6.62 -7.04 0.43
CA HIS A 226 -7.75 -6.10 0.33
C HIS A 226 -9.01 -6.60 1.04
N CYS A 227 -9.28 -7.90 1.03
CA CYS A 227 -10.37 -8.47 1.83
C CYS A 227 -10.16 -8.21 3.33
N LEU A 228 -8.94 -8.43 3.85
CA LEU A 228 -8.63 -8.11 5.24
C LEU A 228 -8.77 -6.60 5.51
N MET A 229 -8.17 -5.75 4.67
CA MET A 229 -8.23 -4.29 4.79
C MET A 229 -9.67 -3.76 4.77
N LYS A 230 -10.54 -4.32 3.93
CA LYS A 230 -11.97 -4.01 3.88
C LYS A 230 -12.69 -4.36 5.19
N ASN A 231 -12.28 -5.43 5.87
CA ASN A 231 -12.86 -5.90 7.13
C ASN A 231 -12.19 -5.32 8.40
N VAL A 232 -11.23 -4.40 8.25
CA VAL A 232 -10.71 -3.62 9.38
C VAL A 232 -11.80 -2.68 9.92
N ARG A 233 -12.59 -2.11 9.01
CA ARG A 233 -13.68 -1.19 9.34
C ARG A 233 -14.91 -1.97 9.80
N PRO A 234 -15.51 -1.64 10.95
CA PRO A 234 -16.79 -2.22 11.32
C PRO A 234 -17.90 -1.63 10.45
N ASN A 235 -18.73 -2.48 9.84
CA ASN A 235 -19.83 -2.01 8.99
C ASN A 235 -20.93 -1.31 9.81
N ARG A 236 -21.38 -0.14 9.33
CA ARG A 236 -22.46 0.66 9.92
C ARG A 236 -23.81 0.29 9.28
N ARG A 237 -24.43 -0.81 9.72
CA ARG A 237 -25.82 -1.14 9.30
C ARG A 237 -26.80 -0.88 10.43
N ARG A 238 -27.98 -0.36 10.09
CA ARG A 238 -29.06 -0.02 11.03
C ARG A 238 -29.78 -1.31 11.42
N GLY A 239 -30.05 -1.53 12.70
CA GLY A 239 -30.83 -2.68 13.19
C GLY A 239 -30.02 -3.90 13.64
N ASP A 240 -28.74 -4.01 13.27
CA ASP A 240 -27.88 -5.05 13.81
C ASP A 240 -27.38 -4.63 15.21
N ALA A 241 -27.97 -5.20 16.27
CA ALA A 241 -27.42 -5.12 17.62
C ALA A 241 -26.02 -5.76 17.73
N HIS A 242 -25.61 -6.50 16.70
CA HIS A 242 -24.30 -7.09 16.55
C HIS A 242 -23.50 -6.25 15.56
N LEU A 243 -22.51 -5.49 16.03
CA LEU A 243 -21.43 -5.02 15.17
C LEU A 243 -20.98 -6.20 14.29
N LYS A 244 -20.96 -6.05 12.97
CA LYS A 244 -20.21 -6.99 12.13
C LYS A 244 -18.79 -7.03 12.69
N GLN A 245 -18.32 -8.24 12.97
CA GLN A 245 -17.02 -8.43 13.59
C GLN A 245 -15.97 -7.90 12.61
N ARG A 246 -15.02 -7.13 13.14
CA ARG A 246 -13.83 -6.70 12.40
C ARG A 246 -12.73 -7.74 12.58
N ILE A 247 -11.67 -7.62 11.79
CA ILE A 247 -10.45 -8.40 12.02
C ILE A 247 -9.84 -8.07 13.41
N SER A 248 -8.99 -8.97 13.90
CA SER A 248 -8.28 -8.77 15.16
C SER A 248 -7.35 -7.55 15.11
N ASN A 249 -7.06 -6.94 16.27
CA ASN A 249 -6.11 -5.83 16.36
C ASN A 249 -4.69 -6.31 16.01
N GLU A 250 -4.40 -7.57 16.30
CA GLU A 250 -3.14 -8.22 15.98
C GLU A 250 -2.96 -8.30 14.46
N CYS A 251 -3.98 -8.76 13.73
CA CYS A 251 -3.94 -8.77 12.26
C CYS A 251 -3.91 -7.35 11.66
N GLU A 252 -4.70 -6.41 12.18
CA GLU A 252 -4.68 -4.99 11.74
C GLU A 252 -3.27 -4.41 11.80
N ARG A 253 -2.53 -4.68 12.89
CA ARG A 253 -1.14 -4.24 13.05
C ARG A 253 -0.19 -4.88 12.05
N GLN A 254 -0.33 -6.18 11.79
CA GLN A 254 0.54 -6.85 10.82
C GLN A 254 0.31 -6.32 9.40
N ILE A 255 -0.92 -5.93 9.06
CA ILE A 255 -1.20 -5.24 7.81
C ILE A 255 -0.47 -3.89 7.80
N GLU A 256 -0.57 -3.10 8.88
CA GLU A 256 0.14 -1.83 9.01
C GLU A 256 1.66 -1.97 8.82
N ASP A 257 2.27 -2.99 9.45
CA ASP A 257 3.69 -3.32 9.34
C ASP A 257 4.07 -3.66 7.89
N LEU A 258 3.24 -4.47 7.20
CA LEU A 258 3.43 -4.77 5.78
C LEU A 258 3.36 -3.51 4.91
N LEU A 259 2.33 -2.68 5.09
CA LEU A 259 2.16 -1.44 4.31
C LEU A 259 3.36 -0.50 4.47
N LYS A 260 3.96 -0.49 5.66
CA LYS A 260 5.20 0.24 5.96
C LYS A 260 6.41 -0.38 5.28
N GLU A 261 6.55 -1.71 5.33
CA GLU A 261 7.66 -2.45 4.72
C GLU A 261 7.69 -2.31 3.19
N VAL A 262 6.52 -2.33 2.55
CA VAL A 262 6.42 -2.22 1.09
C VAL A 262 6.28 -0.77 0.60
N ASN A 263 6.15 0.20 1.50
CA ASN A 263 6.14 1.63 1.23
C ASN A 263 5.18 2.04 0.08
N ILE A 264 3.94 1.55 0.12
CA ILE A 264 2.91 1.82 -0.91
C ILE A 264 2.59 3.32 -1.01
N ALA A 265 2.77 4.06 0.09
CA ALA A 265 2.52 5.49 0.13
C ALA A 265 3.47 6.29 -0.76
N GLU A 266 4.70 5.81 -1.00
CA GLU A 266 5.65 6.41 -1.92
C GLU A 266 5.24 6.13 -3.38
N ASP A 267 4.78 4.91 -3.66
CA ASP A 267 4.42 4.46 -5.00
C ASP A 267 3.20 3.52 -5.00
N TRP A 268 2.06 4.06 -5.40
CA TRP A 268 0.78 3.34 -5.54
C TRP A 268 0.85 2.10 -6.46
N ARG A 269 1.86 2.01 -7.34
CA ARG A 269 2.06 0.86 -8.25
C ARG A 269 2.55 -0.41 -7.55
N VAL A 270 2.95 -0.30 -6.28
CA VAL A 270 3.24 -1.46 -5.42
C VAL A 270 1.99 -2.33 -5.27
N ASP A 271 0.81 -1.71 -5.19
CA ASP A 271 -0.47 -2.39 -5.14
C ASP A 271 -1.04 -2.52 -6.57
N PRO A 272 -1.03 -3.73 -7.17
CA PRO A 272 -1.51 -3.93 -8.53
C PRO A 272 -3.03 -3.75 -8.67
N ILE A 273 -3.80 -4.00 -7.61
CA ILE A 273 -5.27 -3.90 -7.63
C ILE A 273 -5.66 -2.43 -7.58
N LEU A 274 -5.05 -1.66 -6.68
CA LEU A 274 -5.17 -0.21 -6.67
C LEU A 274 -4.66 0.40 -7.98
N GLN A 275 -3.54 -0.12 -8.50
CA GLN A 275 -2.98 0.35 -9.76
C GLN A 275 -3.99 0.22 -10.90
N GLN A 276 -4.54 -0.97 -11.06
CA GLN A 276 -5.51 -1.28 -12.09
C GLN A 276 -6.79 -0.45 -11.93
N ALA A 277 -7.33 -0.36 -10.72
CA ALA A 277 -8.58 0.35 -10.45
C ALA A 277 -8.46 1.86 -10.67
N CYS A 278 -7.32 2.46 -10.31
CA CYS A 278 -7.13 3.91 -10.34
C CYS A 278 -6.47 4.44 -11.62
N GLN A 279 -5.98 3.58 -12.53
CA GLN A 279 -5.22 4.03 -13.69
C GLN A 279 -5.98 5.03 -14.59
N SER A 280 -7.28 4.82 -14.81
CA SER A 280 -8.13 5.74 -15.57
C SER A 280 -8.26 7.10 -14.87
N THR A 281 -8.55 7.08 -13.57
CA THR A 281 -8.62 8.29 -12.74
C THR A 281 -7.30 9.05 -12.75
N VAL A 282 -6.15 8.37 -12.64
CA VAL A 282 -4.83 9.00 -12.68
C VAL A 282 -4.62 9.72 -14.00
N ASN A 283 -4.99 9.10 -15.12
CA ASN A 283 -4.85 9.68 -16.45
C ASN A 283 -5.76 10.90 -16.65
N GLU A 284 -6.94 10.94 -16.01
CA GLU A 284 -7.89 12.03 -16.15
C GLU A 284 -7.62 13.19 -15.17
N LEU A 285 -7.43 12.89 -13.88
CA LEU A 285 -7.36 13.88 -12.81
C LEU A 285 -5.92 14.24 -12.40
N CYS A 286 -4.96 13.32 -12.57
CA CYS A 286 -3.60 13.46 -12.06
C CYS A 286 -2.52 13.40 -13.15
N SER A 287 -2.87 13.63 -14.42
CA SER A 287 -1.95 13.52 -15.57
C SER A 287 -0.74 14.45 -15.51
N ASN A 288 -0.88 15.60 -14.85
CA ASN A 288 0.19 16.60 -14.71
C ASN A 288 1.11 16.34 -13.50
N ILE A 289 0.85 15.29 -12.72
CA ILE A 289 1.62 14.98 -11.52
C ILE A 289 2.78 14.05 -11.86
N ARG A 290 3.98 14.43 -11.43
CA ARG A 290 5.17 13.59 -11.60
C ARG A 290 5.09 12.35 -10.69
N PRO A 291 5.32 11.14 -11.22
CA PRO A 291 5.36 9.92 -10.41
C PRO A 291 6.46 9.95 -9.33
N GLY A 292 6.25 9.17 -8.27
CA GLY A 292 7.14 9.06 -7.12
C GLY A 292 6.85 10.05 -6.00
N ASP A 293 7.50 9.83 -4.86
CA ASP A 293 7.40 10.64 -3.63
C ASP A 293 5.95 10.80 -3.11
N GLY A 294 5.07 9.83 -3.38
CA GLY A 294 3.67 9.83 -2.93
C GLY A 294 2.72 10.79 -3.63
N ARG A 295 3.21 11.61 -4.56
CA ARG A 295 2.42 12.70 -5.19
C ARG A 295 1.15 12.23 -5.89
N ILE A 296 1.22 11.10 -6.59
CA ILE A 296 0.04 10.55 -7.29
C ILE A 296 -1.02 10.11 -6.28
N LEU A 297 -0.62 9.41 -5.22
CA LEU A 297 -1.54 8.95 -4.19
C LEU A 297 -2.18 10.13 -3.44
N SER A 298 -1.38 11.18 -3.20
CA SER A 298 -1.82 12.48 -2.68
C SER A 298 -2.87 13.15 -3.59
N CYS A 299 -2.61 13.21 -4.90
CA CYS A 299 -3.58 13.73 -5.87
C CYS A 299 -4.88 12.92 -5.88
N LEU A 300 -4.79 11.59 -5.88
CA LEU A 300 -5.97 10.72 -5.81
C LEU A 300 -6.77 10.96 -4.53
N ALA A 301 -6.10 11.11 -3.38
CA ALA A 301 -6.75 11.39 -2.10
C ALA A 301 -7.46 12.76 -2.08
N ASP A 302 -6.86 13.79 -2.68
CA ASP A 302 -7.45 15.13 -2.80
C ASP A 302 -8.72 15.15 -3.69
N HIS A 303 -8.84 14.16 -4.59
CA HIS A 303 -9.97 13.99 -5.50
C HIS A 303 -10.89 12.81 -5.14
N ILE A 304 -10.79 12.24 -3.93
CA ILE A 304 -11.52 11.03 -3.54
C ILE A 304 -13.04 11.17 -3.67
N GLU A 305 -13.60 12.35 -3.43
CA GLU A 305 -15.03 12.63 -3.54
C GLU A 305 -15.46 13.12 -4.94
N SER A 306 -14.54 13.26 -5.89
CA SER A 306 -14.85 13.70 -7.25
C SER A 306 -15.86 12.76 -7.92
N ALA A 307 -16.84 13.31 -8.64
CA ALA A 307 -17.75 12.51 -9.46
C ALA A 307 -17.04 11.75 -10.60
N ARG A 308 -15.82 12.18 -10.96
CA ARG A 308 -14.98 11.52 -12.00
C ARG A 308 -14.07 10.43 -11.44
N MET A 309 -14.08 10.21 -10.13
CA MET A 309 -13.35 9.12 -9.50
C MET A 309 -14.10 7.80 -9.73
N ALA A 310 -13.45 6.83 -10.38
CA ALA A 310 -14.00 5.50 -10.56
C ALA A 310 -14.35 4.84 -9.21
N ASP A 311 -15.48 4.14 -9.14
CA ASP A 311 -15.99 3.57 -7.87
C ASP A 311 -15.04 2.56 -7.25
N ASP A 312 -14.45 1.66 -8.06
CA ASP A 312 -13.47 0.69 -7.58
C ASP A 312 -12.20 1.39 -7.05
N CYS A 313 -11.72 2.42 -7.76
CA CYS A 313 -10.59 3.23 -7.30
C CYS A 313 -10.90 3.89 -5.96
N ARG A 314 -12.10 4.46 -5.81
CA ARG A 314 -12.58 5.07 -4.58
C ARG A 314 -12.59 4.06 -3.43
N GLU A 315 -13.11 2.86 -3.65
CA GLU A 315 -13.16 1.80 -2.63
C GLU A 315 -11.76 1.40 -2.15
N TYR A 316 -10.85 1.05 -3.07
CA TYR A 316 -9.49 0.64 -2.71
C TYR A 316 -8.67 1.79 -2.12
N LEU A 317 -8.86 3.01 -2.61
CA LEU A 317 -8.24 4.20 -2.04
C LEU A 317 -8.73 4.45 -0.62
N HIS A 318 -10.02 4.27 -0.32
CA HIS A 318 -10.51 4.36 1.07
C HIS A 318 -9.87 3.30 1.97
N GLN A 319 -9.68 2.07 1.51
CA GLN A 319 -8.99 1.03 2.27
C GLN A 319 -7.57 1.46 2.63
N MET A 320 -6.82 2.01 1.67
CA MET A 320 -5.48 2.55 1.92
C MET A 320 -5.50 3.77 2.84
N GLN A 321 -6.39 4.73 2.59
CA GLN A 321 -6.52 5.95 3.38
C GLN A 321 -6.90 5.66 4.84
N TYR A 322 -7.56 4.54 5.13
CA TYR A 322 -7.80 4.10 6.51
C TYR A 322 -6.48 4.04 7.32
N PHE A 323 -5.45 3.39 6.78
CA PHE A 323 -4.15 3.22 7.45
C PHE A 323 -3.30 4.50 7.39
N ILE A 324 -3.19 5.11 6.20
CA ILE A 324 -2.38 6.33 5.98
C ILE A 324 -2.86 7.47 6.86
N SER A 325 -4.18 7.66 6.98
CA SER A 325 -4.76 8.68 7.85
C SER A 325 -4.58 8.41 9.33
N ARG A 326 -4.14 7.23 9.78
CA ARG A 326 -3.99 6.88 11.20
C ARG A 326 -2.55 6.89 11.66
N ASN A 327 -1.61 6.62 10.77
CA ASN A 327 -0.19 6.65 11.07
C ASN A 327 0.54 7.58 10.09
N PHE A 328 1.08 8.68 10.62
CA PHE A 328 1.83 9.65 9.82
C PHE A 328 3.11 9.08 9.20
N GLU A 329 3.62 7.95 9.71
CA GLU A 329 4.73 7.20 9.12
C GLU A 329 4.36 6.52 7.81
N LEU A 330 3.06 6.31 7.55
CA LEU A 330 2.54 5.75 6.31
C LEU A 330 2.20 6.84 5.28
N ASP A 331 2.42 8.12 5.53
CA ASP A 331 2.31 9.17 4.52
C ASP A 331 3.71 9.72 4.25
N THR A 332 4.31 9.33 3.12
CA THR A 332 5.68 9.71 2.74
C THR A 332 5.88 11.22 2.75
N GLU A 333 4.93 11.99 2.20
CA GLU A 333 5.03 13.45 2.13
C GLU A 333 4.95 14.10 3.52
N ILE A 334 4.03 13.64 4.38
CA ILE A 334 3.95 14.15 5.76
C ILE A 334 5.21 13.79 6.50
N TYR A 335 5.65 12.52 6.42
CA TYR A 335 6.75 12.06 7.23
C TYR A 335 8.01 12.87 6.92
N GLU A 336 8.37 12.99 5.64
CA GLU A 336 9.54 13.77 5.22
C GLU A 336 9.46 15.23 5.65
N ALA A 337 8.27 15.83 5.56
CA ALA A 337 8.08 17.23 5.91
C ALA A 337 8.03 17.49 7.43
N CYS A 338 7.53 16.54 8.22
CA CYS A 338 7.17 16.75 9.62
C CYS A 338 8.00 15.96 10.64
N GLN A 339 8.87 15.03 10.23
CA GLN A 339 9.62 14.17 11.16
C GLN A 339 10.36 14.97 12.24
N SER A 340 11.10 16.02 11.87
CA SER A 340 11.86 16.84 12.82
C SER A 340 10.97 17.55 13.83
N ASP A 341 9.82 18.05 13.37
CA ASP A 341 8.85 18.75 14.21
C ASP A 341 8.11 17.77 15.13
N ALA A 342 7.77 16.60 14.61
CA ALA A 342 7.14 15.52 15.37
C ALA A 342 8.06 15.04 16.50
N LEU A 343 9.36 14.90 16.23
CA LEU A 343 10.36 14.56 17.25
C LEU A 343 10.48 15.64 18.32
N LYS A 344 10.55 16.90 17.89
CA LYS A 344 10.81 18.04 18.77
C LYS A 344 9.62 18.41 19.65
N TYR A 345 8.42 18.43 19.08
CA TYR A 345 7.23 19.00 19.72
C TYR A 345 6.20 17.95 20.16
N CYS A 346 6.20 16.78 19.52
CA CYS A 346 5.22 15.72 19.76
C CYS A 346 5.84 14.42 20.29
N HIS A 347 7.13 14.42 20.62
CA HIS A 347 7.87 13.27 21.15
C HIS A 347 7.69 12.00 20.29
N ALA A 348 7.65 12.16 18.97
CA ALA A 348 7.65 11.04 18.04
C ALA A 348 8.93 10.20 18.19
N LYS A 349 8.91 8.95 17.74
CA LYS A 349 10.08 8.06 17.80
C LYS A 349 11.11 8.48 16.75
N SER A 350 12.39 8.46 17.13
CA SER A 350 13.51 8.85 16.27
C SER A 350 13.88 7.81 15.21
N SER A 351 13.45 6.56 15.38
CA SER A 351 13.75 5.44 14.50
C SER A 351 12.48 4.99 13.79
N TRP A 352 12.54 4.93 12.45
CA TRP A 352 11.52 4.28 11.62
C TRP A 352 11.34 2.78 11.96
N ASN A 353 12.36 2.10 12.50
CA ASN A 353 12.38 0.64 12.68
C ASN A 353 12.39 0.21 14.16
N SER A 354 12.02 1.08 15.10
CA SER A 354 11.94 0.67 16.50
C SER A 354 10.71 -0.21 16.73
N ASN A 355 10.94 -1.49 17.01
CA ASN A 355 9.93 -2.46 17.49
C ASN A 355 9.40 -2.14 18.91
N ASP A 356 9.75 -0.98 19.50
CA ASP A 356 9.16 -0.58 20.76
C ASP A 356 7.71 -0.19 20.51
N PHE A 357 6.79 -1.00 20.99
CA PHE A 357 5.36 -0.91 20.74
C PHE A 357 4.74 0.27 21.51
N ASP A 358 4.16 1.23 20.79
CA ASP A 358 3.21 2.17 21.40
C ASP A 358 1.91 2.16 20.59
N PRO A 359 0.90 1.39 21.03
CA PRO A 359 -0.39 1.26 20.34
C PRO A 359 -1.22 2.55 20.28
N GLU A 360 -0.82 3.62 20.99
CA GLU A 360 -1.65 4.82 21.17
C GLU A 360 -1.10 6.09 20.51
N ARG A 361 0.20 6.13 20.14
CA ARG A 361 0.83 7.42 19.73
C ARG A 361 0.75 7.77 18.24
N GLY A 362 0.74 6.80 17.32
CA GLY A 362 0.65 7.06 15.86
C GLY A 362 -0.47 8.03 15.46
N PRO A 363 -1.73 7.82 15.93
CA PRO A 363 -2.86 8.70 15.62
C PRO A 363 -2.75 10.10 16.22
N THR A 364 -1.96 10.27 17.29
CA THR A 364 -1.88 11.51 18.04
C THR A 364 -0.87 12.51 17.48
N VAL A 365 0.11 12.07 16.68
CA VAL A 365 1.14 12.96 16.13
C VAL A 365 0.54 14.00 15.20
N ILE A 366 -0.30 13.60 14.23
CA ILE A 366 -0.96 14.57 13.32
C ILE A 366 -1.86 15.53 14.11
N GLY A 367 -2.60 15.02 15.10
CA GLY A 367 -3.42 15.86 15.98
C GLY A 367 -2.59 16.83 16.84
N CYS A 368 -1.42 16.40 17.31
CA CYS A 368 -0.48 17.22 18.06
C CYS A 368 0.12 18.33 17.18
N LEU A 369 0.67 17.98 16.00
CA LEU A 369 1.23 18.93 15.06
C LEU A 369 0.21 19.97 14.63
N TYR A 370 -1.03 19.54 14.38
CA TYR A 370 -2.12 20.46 14.02
C TYR A 370 -2.38 21.55 15.06
N ARG A 371 -2.25 21.26 16.37
CA ARG A 371 -2.40 22.28 17.42
C ARG A 371 -1.38 23.42 17.29
N TYR A 372 -0.21 23.14 16.72
CA TYR A 372 0.83 24.13 16.49
C TYR A 372 0.71 24.88 15.16
N VAL A 373 -0.18 24.46 14.25
CA VAL A 373 -0.35 25.12 12.93
C VAL A 373 -0.88 26.56 13.07
N TYR A 374 -1.77 26.80 14.03
CA TYR A 374 -2.41 28.11 14.24
C TYR A 374 -1.95 28.83 15.51
N GLN A 375 -0.90 28.31 16.16
CA GLN A 375 -0.35 28.93 17.36
C GLN A 375 0.31 30.27 16.98
N LEU A 376 -0.14 31.37 17.59
CA LEU A 376 0.39 32.71 17.37
C LEU A 376 1.69 33.00 18.13
N ASP A 377 2.22 32.02 18.88
CA ASP A 377 3.43 32.19 19.67
C ASP A 377 4.69 32.07 18.79
N PHE A 378 5.46 33.16 18.67
CA PHE A 378 6.70 33.21 17.89
C PHE A 378 7.80 32.24 18.39
N LYS A 379 7.65 31.63 19.57
CA LYS A 379 8.62 30.68 20.12
C LYS A 379 8.50 29.26 19.55
N ILE A 380 7.33 28.90 19.02
CA ILE A 380 7.06 27.55 18.49
C ILE A 380 6.51 27.69 17.09
N GLN A 381 7.34 27.35 16.10
CA GLN A 381 6.96 27.41 14.69
C GLN A 381 7.36 26.11 13.99
N LEU A 382 6.37 25.40 13.50
CA LEU A 382 6.58 24.24 12.64
C LEU A 382 7.22 24.66 11.31
N GLN A 383 7.89 23.72 10.64
CA GLN A 383 8.40 23.94 9.30
C GLN A 383 7.24 24.29 8.34
N PRO A 384 7.42 25.26 7.40
CA PRO A 384 6.37 25.64 6.47
C PRO A 384 5.84 24.46 5.64
N LYS A 385 6.73 23.54 5.24
CA LYS A 385 6.35 22.30 4.55
C LYS A 385 5.50 21.41 5.45
N CYS A 386 5.86 21.23 6.70
CA CYS A 386 5.05 20.45 7.65
C CYS A 386 3.64 21.05 7.81
N ILE A 387 3.55 22.38 7.96
CA ILE A 387 2.25 23.08 8.06
C ILE A 387 1.37 22.79 6.85
N PHE A 388 1.94 22.88 5.64
CA PHE A 388 1.22 22.60 4.40
C PHE A 388 0.64 21.18 4.37
N HIS A 389 1.46 20.15 4.63
CA HIS A 389 0.99 18.76 4.58
C HIS A 389 0.01 18.43 5.73
N ILE A 390 0.19 19.00 6.93
CA ILE A 390 -0.76 18.82 8.04
C ILE A 390 -2.13 19.43 7.69
N LYS A 391 -2.17 20.62 7.09
CA LYS A 391 -3.42 21.23 6.62
C LYS A 391 -4.10 20.35 5.55
N ARG A 392 -3.34 19.87 4.56
CA ARG A 392 -3.84 18.96 3.51
C ARG A 392 -4.49 17.71 4.13
N VAL A 393 -3.80 17.06 5.06
CA VAL A 393 -4.27 15.80 5.65
C VAL A 393 -5.47 16.02 6.56
N MET A 394 -5.50 17.10 7.32
CA MET A 394 -6.70 17.44 8.10
C MET A 394 -7.90 17.76 7.20
N LYS A 395 -7.68 18.37 6.02
CA LYS A 395 -8.73 18.54 5.01
C LYS A 395 -9.24 17.20 4.48
N ASN A 396 -8.34 16.29 4.13
CA ASN A 396 -8.73 14.98 3.59
C ASN A 396 -9.45 14.14 4.66
N ARG A 397 -9.04 14.24 5.92
CA ARG A 397 -9.75 13.62 7.05
C ARG A 397 -11.14 14.22 7.27
N ALA A 398 -11.34 15.51 7.02
CA ALA A 398 -12.66 16.15 7.13
C ALA A 398 -13.65 15.67 6.05
N ALA A 399 -13.15 15.12 4.93
CA ALA A 399 -13.97 14.61 3.83
C ALA A 399 -14.78 13.37 4.20
N SER A 400 -14.36 12.56 5.18
CA SER A 400 -15.08 11.36 5.62
C SER A 400 -14.93 11.10 7.13
N VAL A 401 -16.03 10.83 7.83
CA VAL A 401 -16.02 10.40 9.25
C VAL A 401 -15.15 9.16 9.46
N ASP A 402 -15.01 8.33 8.43
CA ASP A 402 -14.21 7.10 8.43
C ASP A 402 -12.70 7.39 8.50
N LEU A 403 -12.29 8.57 8.06
CA LEU A 403 -10.92 9.07 8.11
C LEU A 403 -10.64 9.84 9.42
N LEU A 404 -11.63 9.92 10.32
CA LEU A 404 -11.50 10.52 11.66
C LEU A 404 -11.45 9.41 12.74
N PRO A 405 -10.26 8.83 13.02
CA PRO A 405 -10.13 7.69 13.95
C PRO A 405 -10.68 7.98 15.35
N PHE A 406 -10.59 9.24 15.80
CA PHE A 406 -11.10 9.67 17.11
C PHE A 406 -12.62 9.71 17.19
N ILE A 407 -13.34 9.83 16.06
CA ILE A 407 -14.81 9.82 16.02
C ILE A 407 -15.32 8.44 15.62
N GLU A 408 -14.76 7.87 14.55
CA GLU A 408 -15.26 6.63 13.97
C GLU A 408 -15.39 5.53 15.02
N ILE A 409 -14.29 5.16 15.69
CA ILE A 409 -14.27 4.00 16.59
C ILE A 409 -15.18 4.24 17.81
N PRO A 410 -15.08 5.37 18.52
CA PRO A 410 -15.92 5.60 19.70
C PRO A 410 -17.40 5.76 19.37
N CYS A 411 -17.73 6.40 18.25
CA CYS A 411 -19.10 6.74 17.88
C CYS A 411 -19.76 5.74 16.93
N ILE A 412 -19.11 4.64 16.54
CA ILE A 412 -19.64 3.76 15.50
C ILE A 412 -21.03 3.20 15.77
N GLN A 413 -21.33 2.85 17.02
CA GLN A 413 -22.64 2.36 17.44
C GLN A 413 -23.71 3.44 17.38
N ASP A 414 -23.33 4.68 17.71
CA ASP A 414 -24.21 5.82 17.70
C ASP A 414 -24.44 6.31 16.26
N LEU A 415 -23.41 6.25 15.41
CA LEU A 415 -23.49 6.48 13.96
C LEU A 415 -24.45 5.47 13.30
N ALA A 416 -24.31 4.18 13.61
CA ALA A 416 -25.21 3.13 13.12
C ALA A 416 -26.68 3.37 13.50
N LYS A 417 -26.93 3.82 14.74
CA LYS A 417 -28.29 3.99 15.28
C LYS A 417 -28.94 5.30 14.85
N PHE A 418 -28.20 6.41 14.95
CA PHE A 418 -28.75 7.76 14.82
C PHE A 418 -28.49 8.38 13.45
N CYS A 419 -27.40 8.02 12.78
CA CYS A 419 -26.89 8.75 11.61
C CYS A 419 -26.73 7.88 10.35
N SER A 420 -27.24 6.64 10.37
CA SER A 420 -27.28 5.77 9.19
C SER A 420 -28.62 5.90 8.49
N SER A 421 -28.63 6.42 7.27
CA SER A 421 -29.80 6.47 6.41
C SER A 421 -29.89 5.18 5.60
N GLU A 422 -30.93 4.40 5.83
CA GLU A 422 -31.32 3.29 4.96
C GLU A 422 -32.60 3.75 4.27
N GLN A 423 -32.60 3.75 2.94
CA GLN A 423 -33.82 3.95 2.20
C GLN A 423 -34.84 2.91 2.68
N VAL A 424 -36.02 3.44 2.98
CA VAL A 424 -37.31 2.79 3.15
C VAL A 424 -37.40 1.38 2.54
N GLU A 425 -37.44 0.36 3.37
CA GLU A 425 -38.23 -0.83 3.08
C GLU A 425 -39.34 -0.99 4.12
N LYS A 426 -40.56 -0.95 3.60
CA LYS A 426 -41.82 -1.14 4.31
C LYS A 426 -41.86 -2.52 4.96
N LYS A 427 -42.11 -2.56 6.28
CA LYS A 427 -43.21 -3.32 6.90
C LYS A 427 -43.35 -2.94 8.37
N GLY A 428 -44.61 -2.86 8.82
CA GLY A 428 -45.04 -2.19 10.04
C GLY A 428 -44.39 -2.74 11.31
N TYR A 429 -44.18 -1.86 12.28
CA TYR A 429 -44.96 -1.76 13.52
C TYR A 429 -44.41 -0.55 14.31
N GLU A 430 -45.30 0.41 14.54
CA GLU A 430 -45.31 1.46 15.58
C GLU A 430 -43.97 1.89 16.23
N MET A 431 -43.52 3.11 15.90
CA MET A 431 -43.18 4.11 16.92
C MET A 431 -43.26 5.52 16.34
N GLU A 432 -44.36 6.17 16.68
CA GLU A 432 -44.72 7.55 16.40
C GLU A 432 -43.93 8.49 17.33
N LEU A 433 -42.66 8.78 17.00
CA LEU A 433 -41.90 9.88 17.64
C LEU A 433 -40.75 10.44 16.79
N VAL A 434 -40.66 10.13 15.50
CA VAL A 434 -39.55 10.56 14.63
C VAL A 434 -40.00 11.49 13.49
N LYS A 435 -41.30 11.82 13.41
CA LYS A 435 -41.86 12.56 12.25
C LYS A 435 -41.81 14.09 12.32
N GLU A 436 -41.33 14.74 13.38
CA GLU A 436 -41.46 16.20 13.50
C GLU A 436 -40.18 17.05 13.33
N LEU A 437 -39.01 16.50 13.01
CA LEU A 437 -37.77 17.33 13.04
C LEU A 437 -36.87 17.32 11.80
N CYS A 438 -37.13 16.51 10.77
CA CYS A 438 -36.22 16.45 9.61
C CYS A 438 -36.92 16.17 8.26
N VAL A 439 -37.86 17.02 7.81
CA VAL A 439 -38.52 16.80 6.50
C VAL A 439 -38.29 17.91 5.47
N GLU A 440 -37.69 19.06 5.77
CA GLU A 440 -37.68 20.16 4.78
C GLU A 440 -36.47 20.26 3.82
N GLU A 441 -35.44 19.40 3.89
CA GLU A 441 -34.26 19.56 3.01
C GLU A 441 -33.78 18.31 2.25
N TYR A 442 -34.60 17.24 2.14
CA TYR A 442 -34.10 15.91 1.72
C TYR A 442 -34.54 15.42 0.32
N GLU A 443 -34.38 16.22 -0.74
CA GLU A 443 -34.64 15.72 -2.10
C GLU A 443 -33.52 15.85 -3.14
N ASN A 444 -32.33 16.38 -2.85
CA ASN A 444 -31.35 16.65 -3.93
C ASN A 444 -29.86 16.29 -3.66
N SER A 445 -29.54 15.15 -3.06
CA SER A 445 -28.15 14.63 -3.08
C SER A 445 -28.06 13.10 -3.20
N ASN A 446 -27.72 12.64 -4.40
CA ASN A 446 -27.23 11.29 -4.63
C ASN A 446 -25.75 11.25 -4.19
N GLY A 447 -25.50 10.79 -2.96
CA GLY A 447 -24.17 10.68 -2.35
C GLY A 447 -24.11 11.46 -1.05
N LYS A 448 -24.10 10.76 0.08
CA LYS A 448 -24.22 11.35 1.42
C LYS A 448 -22.90 12.00 1.82
N ASP A 449 -22.90 13.31 1.96
CA ASP A 449 -21.75 14.05 2.45
C ASP A 449 -21.43 13.65 3.90
N SER A 450 -20.17 13.31 4.17
CA SER A 450 -19.61 13.08 5.52
C SER A 450 -19.97 14.17 6.54
N TYR A 451 -20.16 15.40 6.05
CA TYR A 451 -20.61 16.54 6.83
C TYR A 451 -21.97 16.28 7.51
N GLU A 452 -22.94 15.70 6.81
CA GLU A 452 -24.28 15.39 7.35
C GLU A 452 -24.18 14.43 8.54
N VAL A 453 -23.25 13.48 8.46
CA VAL A 453 -23.03 12.45 9.48
C VAL A 453 -22.43 13.04 10.77
N ILE A 454 -21.43 13.91 10.64
CA ILE A 454 -20.86 14.63 11.80
C ILE A 454 -21.87 15.60 12.40
N GLU A 455 -22.64 16.31 11.58
CA GLU A 455 -23.64 17.25 12.06
C GLU A 455 -24.75 16.51 12.83
N CYS A 456 -25.15 15.34 12.36
CA CYS A 456 -26.06 14.44 13.08
C CYS A 456 -25.52 14.08 14.48
N LEU A 457 -24.24 13.69 14.60
CA LEU A 457 -23.62 13.39 15.89
C LEU A 457 -23.61 14.61 16.82
N ILE A 458 -23.27 15.79 16.31
CA ILE A 458 -23.26 17.04 17.08
C ILE A 458 -24.67 17.37 17.59
N LYS A 459 -25.68 17.31 16.72
CA LYS A 459 -27.10 17.53 17.08
C LYS A 459 -27.58 16.55 18.16
N LYS A 460 -27.09 15.30 18.12
CA LYS A 460 -27.49 14.24 19.07
C LYS A 460 -26.53 14.08 20.26
N LYS A 461 -25.47 14.89 20.40
CA LYS A 461 -24.42 14.65 21.42
C LYS A 461 -24.95 14.56 22.86
N ASN A 462 -26.01 15.29 23.16
CA ASN A 462 -26.64 15.34 24.49
C ASN A 462 -27.72 14.28 24.70
N HIS A 463 -28.04 13.48 23.67
CA HIS A 463 -28.98 12.37 23.78
C HIS A 463 -28.46 11.34 24.81
N PHE A 464 -29.35 10.79 25.65
CA PHE A 464 -28.96 9.94 26.78
C PHE A 464 -28.04 8.78 26.38
N ARG A 465 -28.27 8.16 25.22
CA ARG A 465 -27.44 7.06 24.69
C ARG A 465 -26.02 7.50 24.33
N ILE A 466 -25.86 8.60 23.59
CA ILE A 466 -24.54 9.14 23.24
C ILE A 466 -23.83 9.64 24.50
N LYS A 467 -24.55 10.34 25.40
CA LYS A 467 -23.98 10.82 26.66
C LYS A 467 -23.54 9.67 27.58
N SER A 468 -24.24 8.53 27.55
CA SER A 468 -23.84 7.32 28.27
C SER A 468 -22.61 6.65 27.65
N ASN A 469 -22.41 6.78 26.33
CA ASN A 469 -21.17 6.42 25.65
C ASN A 469 -20.12 7.52 25.84
N ARG A 470 -19.49 7.54 27.02
CA ARG A 470 -18.51 8.56 27.40
C ARG A 470 -17.41 8.77 26.35
N LYS A 471 -16.95 7.71 25.68
CA LYS A 471 -15.91 7.79 24.65
C LYS A 471 -16.41 8.53 23.40
N CYS A 472 -17.60 8.22 22.90
CA CYS A 472 -18.18 8.95 21.77
C CYS A 472 -18.48 10.41 22.12
N HIS A 473 -19.07 10.66 23.29
CA HIS A 473 -19.38 12.02 23.71
C HIS A 473 -18.12 12.89 23.80
N GLN A 474 -17.05 12.38 24.44
CA GLN A 474 -15.76 13.07 24.52
C GLN A 474 -15.13 13.28 23.14
N ALA A 475 -15.25 12.32 22.24
CA ALA A 475 -14.78 12.45 20.86
C ALA A 475 -15.50 13.57 20.09
N ILE A 476 -16.82 13.65 20.22
CA ILE A 476 -17.62 14.72 19.60
C ILE A 476 -17.20 16.08 20.18
N GLU A 477 -17.07 16.20 21.50
CA GLU A 477 -16.63 17.45 22.14
C GLU A 477 -15.22 17.86 21.73
N HIS A 478 -14.30 16.89 21.64
CA HIS A 478 -12.94 17.13 21.17
C HIS A 478 -12.92 17.66 19.74
N TYR A 479 -13.70 17.04 18.85
CA TYR A 479 -13.83 17.46 17.47
C TYR A 479 -14.46 18.85 17.34
N GLN A 480 -15.55 19.12 18.08
CA GLN A 480 -16.18 20.43 18.09
C GLN A 480 -15.21 21.52 18.55
N LYS A 481 -14.39 21.24 19.57
CA LYS A 481 -13.37 22.19 20.05
C LYS A 481 -12.35 22.50 18.96
N ILE A 482 -11.77 21.47 18.34
CA ILE A 482 -10.79 21.62 17.25
C ILE A 482 -11.36 22.44 16.09
N ASN A 483 -12.59 22.16 15.66
CA ASN A 483 -13.21 22.87 14.55
C ASN A 483 -13.68 24.29 14.92
N SER A 484 -14.08 24.53 16.17
CA SER A 484 -14.49 25.87 16.62
C SER A 484 -13.31 26.85 16.73
N GLU A 485 -12.09 26.32 16.87
CA GLU A 485 -10.85 27.12 16.92
C GLU A 485 -10.29 27.42 15.51
N ASP A 486 -10.78 26.73 14.46
CA ASP A 486 -10.34 26.93 13.08
C ASP A 486 -11.50 27.03 12.07
N PHE A 487 -11.80 28.26 11.65
CA PHE A 487 -12.83 28.57 10.65
C PHE A 487 -12.53 28.00 9.24
N HIS A 488 -11.30 27.57 8.95
CA HIS A 488 -10.96 26.96 7.65
C HIS A 488 -11.59 25.57 7.47
N PHE A 489 -11.92 24.88 8.57
CA PHE A 489 -12.58 23.56 8.56
C PHE A 489 -14.05 23.61 8.99
N ASP A 490 -14.55 24.77 9.43
CA ASP A 490 -15.97 24.95 9.66
C ASP A 490 -16.68 25.14 8.30
N HIS A 491 -17.20 24.04 7.76
CA HIS A 491 -18.01 24.06 6.54
C HIS A 491 -19.23 24.99 6.66
N ARG A 492 -19.80 25.16 7.87
CA ARG A 492 -20.92 26.06 8.12
C ARG A 492 -20.47 27.51 7.98
N PHE A 493 -19.28 27.86 8.48
CA PHE A 493 -18.65 29.15 8.21
C PHE A 493 -18.34 29.31 6.71
N LYS A 494 -17.75 28.29 6.07
CA LYS A 494 -17.37 28.34 4.66
C LYS A 494 -18.56 28.55 3.73
N GLU A 495 -19.67 27.84 3.93
CA GLU A 495 -20.90 28.00 3.14
C GLU A 495 -21.67 29.27 3.51
N SER A 496 -21.84 29.56 4.81
CA SER A 496 -22.58 30.75 5.25
C SER A 496 -21.88 32.06 4.86
N CYS A 497 -20.54 32.07 4.90
CA CYS A 497 -19.73 33.21 4.54
C CYS A 497 -19.17 33.13 3.11
N LYS A 498 -19.55 32.14 2.30
CA LYS A 498 -19.02 31.93 0.93
C LYS A 498 -19.17 33.16 0.06
N MET A 499 -20.39 33.71 0.05
CA MET A 499 -20.74 34.89 -0.73
C MET A 499 -20.04 36.15 -0.21
N ASP A 500 -19.85 36.24 1.10
CA ASP A 500 -19.19 37.38 1.74
C ASP A 500 -17.68 37.34 1.53
N ILE A 501 -17.05 36.17 1.63
CA ILE A 501 -15.63 35.96 1.30
C ILE A 501 -15.37 36.30 -0.17
N GLN A 502 -16.23 35.85 -1.09
CA GLN A 502 -16.11 36.18 -2.53
C GLN A 502 -16.26 37.69 -2.79
N LYS A 503 -17.17 38.37 -2.08
CA LYS A 503 -17.32 39.84 -2.18
C LYS A 503 -16.11 40.57 -1.60
N ILE A 504 -15.66 40.18 -0.41
CA ILE A 504 -14.49 40.77 0.26
C ILE A 504 -13.24 40.59 -0.60
N ALA A 505 -13.02 39.39 -1.16
CA ALA A 505 -11.90 39.13 -2.06
C ALA A 505 -11.92 40.03 -3.32
N LYS A 506 -13.10 40.23 -3.92
CA LYS A 506 -13.26 41.17 -5.05
C LYS A 506 -12.96 42.61 -4.66
N ILE A 507 -13.39 43.06 -3.48
CA ILE A 507 -13.13 44.41 -2.96
C ILE A 507 -11.64 44.62 -2.67
N PHE A 508 -10.98 43.61 -2.11
CA PHE A 508 -9.53 43.65 -1.82
C PHE A 508 -8.69 43.63 -3.10
N ALA A 509 -9.09 42.87 -4.12
CA ALA A 509 -8.42 42.86 -5.42
C ALA A 509 -8.49 44.22 -6.14
N GLN A 510 -9.50 45.04 -5.85
CA GLN A 510 -9.70 46.36 -6.45
C GLN A 510 -8.91 47.49 -5.76
N ASN A 511 -8.42 47.31 -4.52
CA ASN A 511 -7.84 48.38 -3.69
C ASN A 511 -6.31 48.31 -3.48
N MET A 512 -5.57 47.56 -4.30
CA MET A 512 -4.11 47.40 -4.20
C MET A 512 -3.32 48.62 -4.74
N MET A 513 -3.28 49.76 -4.04
CA MET A 513 -2.38 50.88 -4.44
C MET A 513 -1.80 51.78 -3.32
N SER A 514 -1.65 51.35 -2.06
CA SER A 514 -0.80 52.12 -1.13
C SER A 514 -0.28 51.37 0.10
N SER A 515 1.05 51.44 0.30
CA SER A 515 1.88 51.02 1.45
C SER A 515 2.53 49.63 1.38
N ILE A 516 3.87 49.63 1.37
CA ILE A 516 4.77 48.47 1.33
C ILE A 516 4.66 47.60 2.59
N VAL A 517 4.30 48.20 3.74
CA VAL A 517 4.06 47.46 5.00
C VAL A 517 2.71 46.73 4.95
N TYR A 518 1.71 47.34 4.30
CA TYR A 518 0.44 46.68 4.00
C TYR A 518 0.61 45.60 2.95
N GLN A 519 1.48 45.76 1.95
CA GLN A 519 1.74 44.72 0.94
C GLN A 519 2.27 43.43 1.56
N TYR A 520 3.13 43.44 2.58
CA TYR A 520 3.63 42.20 3.19
C TYR A 520 2.55 41.44 3.99
N TRP A 521 1.74 42.16 4.77
CA TRP A 521 0.61 41.58 5.51
C TRP A 521 -0.52 41.16 4.57
N CYS A 522 -0.81 41.97 3.56
CA CYS A 522 -1.78 41.65 2.51
C CYS A 522 -1.30 40.49 1.66
N ILE A 523 -0.03 40.35 1.26
CA ILE A 523 0.46 39.17 0.51
C ILE A 523 0.29 37.90 1.34
N LYS A 524 0.51 37.94 2.66
CA LYS A 524 0.30 36.78 3.53
C LYS A 524 -1.18 36.45 3.72
N MET A 525 -2.04 37.46 3.84
CA MET A 525 -3.49 37.31 3.92
C MET A 525 -4.13 36.91 2.59
N ILE A 526 -3.61 37.43 1.47
CA ILE A 526 -4.00 37.14 0.08
C ILE A 526 -3.48 35.77 -0.33
N SER A 527 -2.31 35.31 0.11
CA SER A 527 -1.89 33.92 -0.11
C SER A 527 -2.87 32.95 0.57
N ASN A 528 -3.34 33.28 1.78
CA ASN A 528 -4.37 32.48 2.47
C ASN A 528 -5.77 32.61 1.83
N LEU A 529 -6.11 33.75 1.24
CA LEU A 529 -7.38 34.01 0.55
C LEU A 529 -7.42 33.46 -0.90
N ILE A 530 -6.29 33.46 -1.62
CA ILE A 530 -6.12 32.86 -2.95
C ILE A 530 -6.17 31.34 -2.83
N GLU A 531 -5.56 30.76 -1.78
CA GLU A 531 -5.70 29.32 -1.47
C GLU A 531 -7.16 28.91 -1.14
N LEU A 532 -7.98 29.90 -0.75
CA LEU A 532 -9.43 29.79 -0.53
C LEU A 532 -10.28 29.99 -1.81
N LEU A 533 -9.70 30.54 -2.89
CA LEU A 533 -10.38 30.90 -4.15
C LEU A 533 -9.93 30.07 -5.36
N GLU A 534 -8.72 29.48 -5.34
CA GLU A 534 -8.24 28.51 -6.36
C GLU A 534 -8.81 27.09 -6.13
N ARG A 535 -9.61 26.91 -5.09
CA ARG A 535 -10.48 25.76 -4.81
C ARG A 535 -11.93 26.21 -4.73
#